data_AF-A0A832YEZ9-F1
#
_entry.id   AF-A0A832YEZ9-F1
#
_cell.length_a   1.000
_cell.length_b   1.000
_cell.length_c   1.000
_cell.angle_alpha   90.00
_cell.angle_beta   90.00
_cell.angle_gamma   90.00
#
_symmetry.space_group_name_H-M   'P 1'
#
loop_
_entity.id
_entity.type
_entity.pdbx_description
1 polymer ?
#
loop_
_entity_poly.entity_id
_entity_poly.type
_entity_poly.pdbx_seq_one_letter_code
_entity_poly.pdbx_strand_id
1 'polypeptide(L)' 'MAYRIYEDLNNATHVKIHLSSCGHYKKHLPTSTTKWYSVSSLQAAEAKARQISKKYNKGWRRAKCCMK' A
#
# COMPACT_ATOMS: atom_id res chain seq x y z
N MET A 1 -1.90 12.31 -9.90
CA MET A 1 -0.93 11.77 -8.92
C MET A 1 -1.23 10.29 -8.72
N ALA A 2 -0.32 9.37 -9.03
CA ALA A 2 -0.55 7.93 -8.85
C ALA A 2 -0.13 7.43 -7.46
N TYR A 3 -0.88 6.48 -6.92
CA TYR A 3 -0.68 5.87 -5.61
C TYR A 3 -0.40 4.37 -5.74
N ARG A 4 0.36 3.84 -4.78
CA ARG A 4 0.80 2.45 -4.71
C ARG A 4 0.37 1.86 -3.37
N ILE A 5 -0.46 0.83 -3.39
CA ILE A 5 -0.92 0.15 -2.19
C ILE A 5 -0.01 -1.05 -1.95
N TYR A 6 0.70 -1.04 -0.83
CA TYR A 6 1.53 -2.14 -0.37
C TYR A 6 0.72 -3.08 0.51
N GLU A 7 0.62 -4.32 0.08
CA GLU A 7 0.08 -5.44 0.82
C GLU A 7 1.21 -6.44 1.09
N ASP A 8 1.32 -6.90 2.33
CA ASP A 8 2.20 -8.01 2.69
C ASP A 8 1.34 -9.05 3.39
N LEU A 9 1.27 -10.24 2.78
CA LEU A 9 0.42 -11.34 3.18
C LEU A 9 0.94 -12.04 4.45
N ASN A 10 2.24 -12.00 4.72
CA ASN A 10 2.88 -12.82 5.75
C ASN A 10 3.15 -12.05 7.06
N ASN A 11 3.71 -10.83 6.98
CA ASN A 11 4.25 -10.16 8.17
C ASN A 11 3.59 -8.82 8.54
N ALA A 12 2.86 -8.17 7.65
CA ALA A 12 2.35 -6.83 7.94
C ALA A 12 0.97 -6.83 8.60
N THR A 13 0.87 -6.14 9.74
CA THR A 13 -0.40 -5.81 10.42
C THR A 13 -1.20 -4.73 9.70
N HIS A 14 -0.57 -3.98 8.78
CA HIS A 14 -1.20 -2.85 8.10
C HIS A 14 -0.90 -2.83 6.60
N VAL A 15 -1.95 -2.64 5.81
CA VAL A 15 -1.86 -2.23 4.40
C VAL A 15 -1.40 -0.78 4.33
N LYS A 16 -0.40 -0.47 3.50
CA LYS A 16 0.20 0.88 3.44
C LYS A 16 -0.05 1.53 2.09
N ILE A 17 -0.49 2.78 2.08
CA ILE A 17 -0.64 3.58 0.85
C ILE A 17 0.60 4.46 0.68
N HIS A 18 1.28 4.30 -0.45
CA HIS A 18 2.45 5.07 -0.85
C HIS A 18 2.13 5.93 -2.08
N LEU A 19 2.93 6.98 -2.30
CA LEU A 19 2.98 7.66 -3.59
C LEU A 19 3.77 6.82 -4.59
N SER A 20 3.43 6.92 -5.88
CA SER A 20 4.23 6.34 -6.97
C SER A 20 5.67 6.85 -7.02
N SER A 21 5.91 8.07 -6.53
CA SER A 21 7.24 8.67 -6.40
C SER A 21 8.03 8.18 -5.16
N CYS A 22 7.41 7.42 -4.25
CA CYS A 22 8.00 7.03 -2.98
C CYS A 22 9.28 6.18 -3.19
N GLY A 23 10.37 6.56 -2.52
CA GLY A 23 11.63 5.82 -2.57
C GLY A 23 11.51 4.37 -2.08
N HIS A 24 10.63 4.10 -1.10
CA HIS A 24 10.37 2.74 -0.63
C HIS A 24 9.76 1.87 -1.74
N TYR A 25 8.79 2.39 -2.50
CA TYR A 25 8.22 1.68 -3.64
C TYR A 25 9.27 1.44 -4.73
N LYS A 26 10.06 2.48 -5.07
CA LYS A 26 11.07 2.39 -6.13
C LYS A 26 12.22 1.42 -5.81
N LYS A 27 12.58 1.28 -4.53
CA LYS A 27 13.67 0.40 -4.07
C LYS A 27 13.18 -0.98 -3.61
N HIS A 28 11.86 -1.22 -3.64
CA HIS A 28 11.29 -2.47 -3.16
C HIS A 28 11.66 -3.62 -4.09
N LEU A 29 12.25 -4.68 -3.53
CA LEU A 29 12.43 -5.93 -4.24
C LEU A 29 11.17 -6.80 -4.05
N PRO A 30 10.54 -7.28 -5.14
CA PRO A 30 9.35 -8.11 -5.02
C PRO A 30 9.67 -9.39 -4.25
N THR A 31 8.83 -9.71 -3.27
CA THR A 31 8.89 -10.97 -2.52
C THR A 31 7.63 -11.79 -2.81
N SER A 32 7.67 -13.09 -2.52
CA SER A 32 6.53 -14.01 -2.71
C SER A 32 5.29 -13.63 -1.89
N THR A 33 5.46 -12.86 -0.81
CA THR A 33 4.39 -12.49 0.11
C THR A 33 3.90 -11.06 -0.07
N THR A 34 4.57 -10.24 -0.89
CA THR A 34 4.24 -8.82 -1.06
C THR A 34 3.58 -8.53 -2.40
N LYS A 35 2.56 -7.68 -2.39
CA LYS A 35 1.86 -7.21 -3.59
C LYS A 35 1.75 -5.70 -3.59
N TRP A 36 1.88 -5.13 -4.78
CA TRP A 36 1.70 -3.71 -5.02
C TRP A 36 0.53 -3.49 -5.98
N TYR A 37 -0.43 -2.67 -5.58
CA TYR A 37 -1.54 -2.25 -6.44
C TYR A 37 -1.34 -0.81 -6.87
N SER A 38 -1.71 -0.47 -8.10
CA SER A 38 -1.61 0.88 -8.65
C SER A 38 -2.99 1.50 -8.83
N VAL A 39 -3.15 2.76 -8.44
CA VAL A 39 -4.37 3.53 -8.67
C VAL A 39 -4.05 4.99 -8.96
N SER A 40 -4.95 5.68 -9.67
CA SER A 40 -4.76 7.06 -10.14
C SER A 40 -5.26 8.13 -9.16
N SER A 41 -5.96 7.75 -8.08
CA SER A 41 -6.51 8.69 -7.10
C SER A 41 -6.35 8.21 -5.66
N LEU A 42 -6.32 9.15 -4.72
CA LEU A 42 -6.21 8.85 -3.29
C LEU A 42 -7.46 8.11 -2.79
N GLN A 43 -8.64 8.54 -3.25
CA GLN A 43 -9.91 7.89 -2.91
C GLN A 43 -9.95 6.42 -3.36
N ALA A 44 -9.47 6.13 -4.58
CA ALA A 44 -9.34 4.75 -5.05
C ALA A 44 -8.31 3.96 -4.23
N ALA A 45 -7.22 4.62 -3.80
CA ALA A 45 -6.20 3.98 -2.96
C ALA A 45 -6.75 3.60 -1.59
N GLU A 46 -7.52 4.48 -0.97
CA GLU A 46 -8.16 4.23 0.31
C GLU A 46 -9.25 3.18 0.21
N ALA A 47 -10.07 3.20 -0.84
CA ALA A 47 -11.06 2.17 -1.10
C ALA A 47 -10.41 0.79 -1.26
N LYS A 48 -9.32 0.70 -2.04
CA LYS A 48 -8.58 -0.54 -2.25
C LYS A 48 -7.91 -1.02 -0.96
N ALA A 49 -7.27 -0.10 -0.22
CA ALA A 49 -6.62 -0.43 1.04
C ALA A 49 -7.63 -0.93 2.09
N ARG A 50 -8.81 -0.29 2.19
CA ARG A 50 -9.93 -0.75 3.03
C ARG A 50 -10.41 -2.14 2.63
N GLN A 51 -10.57 -2.40 1.32
CA GLN A 51 -11.00 -3.71 0.83
C GLN A 51 -10.00 -4.81 1.23
N ILE A 52 -8.70 -4.57 1.03
CA ILE A 52 -7.63 -5.51 1.38
C ILE A 52 -7.56 -5.70 2.90
N SER A 53 -7.62 -4.60 3.65
CA SER A 53 -7.65 -4.58 5.11
C SER A 53 -8.78 -5.46 5.66
N LYS A 54 -10.01 -5.32 5.15
CA LYS A 54 -11.14 -6.18 5.53
C LYS A 54 -10.91 -7.64 5.16
N LYS A 55 -10.43 -7.91 3.94
CA LYS A 55 -10.21 -9.27 3.44
C LYS A 55 -9.25 -10.08 4.31
N TYR A 56 -8.21 -9.44 4.84
CA TYR A 56 -7.16 -10.11 5.61
C TYR A 56 -7.20 -9.75 7.11
N ASN A 57 -8.26 -9.11 7.58
CA ASN A 57 -8.40 -8.60 8.95
C ASN A 57 -7.18 -7.81 9.45
N LYS A 58 -6.67 -6.90 8.59
CA LYS A 58 -5.51 -6.04 8.84
C LYS A 58 -5.96 -4.60 9.01
N GLY A 59 -5.14 -3.75 9.62
CA GLY A 59 -5.34 -2.29 9.55
C GLY A 59 -4.95 -1.74 8.17
N TRP A 60 -5.23 -0.47 7.91
CA TRP A 60 -4.62 0.25 6.78
C TRP A 60 -4.25 1.67 7.18
N ARG A 61 -3.21 2.22 6.53
CA ARG A 61 -2.77 3.60 6.77
C ARG A 61 -2.03 4.19 5.58
N ARG A 62 -1.95 5.52 5.51
CA ARG A 62 -1.01 6.20 4.63
C ARG A 62 0.41 6.01 5.16
N ALA A 63 1.37 5.77 4.26
CA ALA A 63 2.75 5.53 4.65
C ALA A 63 3.40 6.83 5.13
N LYS A 64 3.95 6.84 6.36
CA LYS A 64 4.57 8.04 6.95
C LYS A 64 5.66 8.65 6.09
N CYS A 65 6.42 7.84 5.36
CA CYS A 65 7.45 8.29 4.42
C CYS A 65 6.90 9.12 3.23
N CYS A 66 5.58 9.13 3.02
CA CYS A 66 4.90 9.86 1.96
C CYS A 66 4.08 11.06 2.47
N MET A 67 4.09 11.34 3.78
CA MET A 67 3.32 12.43 4.42
C MET A 67 4.21 13.62 4.80
N LYS A 68 5.35 13.79 4.11
CA LYS A 68 6.20 14.98 4.26
C LYS A 68 5.56 16.17 3.58
#